data_AF-A0A1V5M8I8-F1
#
_entry.id   AF-A0A1V5M8I8-F1
#
_cell.length_a   1.000
_cell.length_b   1.000
_cell.length_c   1.000
_cell.angle_alpha   90.00
_cell.angle_beta   90.00
_cell.angle_gamma   90.00
#
_symmetry.space_group_name_H-M   'P 1'
#
loop_
_entity.id
_entity.type
_entity.pdbx_description
1 polymer ?
#
loop_
_entity_poly.entity_id
_entity_poly.type
_entity_poly.pdbx_seq_one_letter_code
_entity_poly.pdbx_strand_id
1 'polypeptide(L)'
;MNQVNIIALYQLAQARRQELVYMRSQLRPFDASHLGQAIYKMACQVRSIGSMLDAEILPTFFDEEATTILRRMPNGFWLWWTIEQAVLHADGDKLIGRDQIVSAVHTIRNQYCHKYNLRETLATITPSADGKASRESKIASRAVEGLVLVNTKPFEFDELVDNPLFFDPEFLK
;
A
#
# COMPACT_ATOMS: atom_id res chain seq x y z
N MET A 1 15.62 25.01 -6.13
CA MET A 1 15.26 23.68 -5.59
C MET A 1 13.78 23.71 -5.32
N ASN A 2 12.99 22.88 -5.99
CA ASN A 2 11.57 22.82 -5.72
C ASN A 2 11.35 21.78 -4.61
N GLN A 3 10.89 22.26 -3.46
CA GLN A 3 10.68 21.43 -2.27
C GLN A 3 9.45 20.55 -2.42
N VAL A 4 9.56 19.30 -1.97
CA VAL A 4 8.41 18.42 -1.82
C VAL A 4 7.54 18.96 -0.68
N ASN A 5 6.29 19.29 -0.96
CA ASN A 5 5.35 19.67 0.10
C ASN A 5 4.83 18.41 0.82
N ILE A 6 5.61 17.94 1.79
CA ILE A 6 5.34 16.75 2.63
C ILE A 6 3.96 16.85 3.31
N ILE A 7 3.55 18.02 3.79
CA ILE A 7 2.23 18.21 4.42
C ILE A 7 1.10 17.96 3.42
N ALA A 8 1.20 18.54 2.22
CA ALA A 8 0.19 18.36 1.18
C ALA A 8 0.14 16.90 0.71
N LEU A 9 1.28 16.24 0.57
CA LEU A 9 1.36 14.83 0.20
C LEU A 9 0.74 13.92 1.28
N TYR A 10 0.99 14.21 2.56
CA TYR A 10 0.36 13.52 3.68
C TYR A 10 -1.17 13.64 3.64
N GLN A 11 -1.69 14.88 3.52
CA GLN A 11 -3.13 15.13 3.47
C GLN A 11 -3.80 14.43 2.29
N LEU A 12 -3.15 14.45 1.12
CA LEU A 12 -3.63 13.75 -0.06
C LEU A 12 -3.65 12.23 0.15
N ALA A 13 -2.57 11.67 0.70
CA ALA A 13 -2.48 10.25 0.97
C ALA A 13 -3.56 9.78 1.95
N GLN A 14 -3.77 10.53 3.02
CA GLN A 14 -4.83 10.27 3.99
C GLN A 14 -6.22 10.29 3.34
N ALA A 15 -6.53 11.31 2.55
CA ALA A 15 -7.82 11.42 1.86
C ALA A 15 -8.04 10.26 0.89
N ARG A 16 -7.04 9.91 0.08
CA ARG A 16 -7.11 8.80 -0.87
C ARG A 16 -7.26 7.45 -0.19
N ARG A 17 -6.57 7.23 0.93
CA ARG A 17 -6.75 6.01 1.73
C ARG A 17 -8.19 5.88 2.22
N GLN A 18 -8.79 6.96 2.72
CA GLN A 18 -10.19 6.96 3.17
C GLN A 18 -11.17 6.66 2.03
N GLU A 19 -10.97 7.29 0.86
CA GLU A 19 -11.79 7.03 -0.32
C GLU A 19 -11.70 5.56 -0.78
N LEU A 20 -10.52 4.95 -0.70
CA LEU A 20 -10.25 3.60 -1.19
C LEU A 20 -10.39 2.53 -0.10
N VAL A 21 -10.99 2.82 1.05
CA VAL A 21 -11.13 1.87 2.16
C VAL A 21 -11.82 0.57 1.73
N TYR A 22 -12.75 0.63 0.77
CA TYR A 22 -13.43 -0.53 0.22
C TYR A 22 -12.51 -1.43 -0.62
N MET A 23 -11.44 -0.88 -1.19
CA MET A 23 -10.45 -1.64 -1.96
C MET A 23 -9.46 -2.38 -1.06
N ARG A 24 -9.45 -2.15 0.26
CA ARG A 24 -8.41 -2.67 1.16
C ARG A 24 -8.22 -4.19 1.10
N SER A 25 -9.28 -4.92 0.80
CA SER A 25 -9.32 -6.38 0.73
C SER A 25 -9.37 -6.93 -0.70
N GLN A 26 -9.09 -6.12 -1.73
CA GLN A 26 -9.14 -6.55 -3.14
C GLN A 26 -7.76 -6.49 -3.77
N LEU A 27 -7.34 -7.54 -4.48
CA LEU A 27 -6.13 -7.53 -5.27
C LEU A 27 -6.45 -6.88 -6.62
N ARG A 28 -5.96 -5.66 -6.80
CA ARG A 28 -6.08 -4.91 -8.05
C ARG A 28 -4.74 -4.23 -8.28
N PRO A 29 -3.79 -4.91 -8.97
CA PRO A 29 -2.44 -4.41 -9.15
C PRO A 29 -2.45 -2.95 -9.53
N PHE A 30 -1.66 -2.15 -8.81
CA PHE A 30 -1.66 -0.72 -9.01
C PHE A 30 -1.24 -0.35 -10.43
N ASP A 31 -2.01 0.57 -11.03
CA ASP A 31 -1.71 1.18 -12.31
C ASP A 31 -1.54 2.69 -12.13
N ALA A 32 -0.37 3.20 -12.51
CA ALA A 32 0.02 4.60 -12.38
C ALA A 32 -0.91 5.57 -13.12
N SER A 33 -1.63 5.10 -14.15
CA SER A 33 -2.65 5.91 -14.84
C SER A 33 -3.80 6.35 -13.92
N HIS A 34 -3.95 5.71 -12.76
CA HIS A 34 -5.01 5.99 -11.77
C HIS A 34 -4.54 6.81 -10.57
N LEU A 35 -3.33 7.39 -10.59
CA LEU A 35 -2.80 8.24 -9.51
C LEU A 35 -3.71 9.45 -9.20
N GLY A 36 -4.54 9.86 -10.17
CA GLY A 36 -5.61 10.84 -9.99
C GLY A 36 -5.11 12.28 -10.11
N GLN A 37 -6.05 13.20 -10.36
CA GLN A 37 -5.72 14.58 -10.74
C GLN A 37 -4.99 15.38 -9.64
N ALA A 38 -5.21 15.06 -8.36
CA ALA A 38 -4.66 15.82 -7.25
C ALA A 38 -3.13 15.67 -7.12
N ILE A 39 -2.61 14.44 -7.18
CA ILE A 39 -1.15 14.20 -7.14
C ILE A 39 -0.48 14.66 -8.44
N TYR A 40 -1.16 14.53 -9.58
CA TYR A 40 -0.70 15.10 -10.85
C TYR A 40 -0.49 16.62 -10.75
N LYS A 41 -1.50 17.36 -10.27
CA LYS A 41 -1.40 18.82 -10.10
C LYS A 41 -0.28 19.19 -9.14
N MET A 42 -0.14 18.45 -8.04
CA MET A 42 0.95 18.64 -7.08
C MET A 42 2.32 18.41 -7.72
N ALA A 43 2.46 17.37 -8.53
CA ALA A 43 3.72 17.05 -9.20
C ALA A 43 4.09 18.10 -10.24
N CYS A 44 3.12 18.59 -11.03
CA CYS A 44 3.34 19.72 -11.95
C CYS A 44 3.78 20.99 -11.21
N GLN A 45 3.20 21.30 -10.05
CA GLN A 45 3.59 22.44 -9.22
C GLN A 45 5.03 22.29 -8.70
N VAL A 46 5.37 21.12 -8.17
CA VAL A 46 6.73 20.80 -7.70
C VAL A 46 7.73 20.84 -8.85
N ARG A 47 7.37 20.46 -10.08
CA ARG A 47 8.29 20.55 -11.24
C ARG A 47 8.26 21.90 -11.95
N SER A 48 7.31 22.79 -11.60
CA SER A 48 7.07 24.06 -12.28
C SER A 48 6.79 23.91 -13.79
N ILE A 49 6.02 22.89 -14.17
CA ILE A 49 5.64 22.59 -15.57
C ILE A 49 4.12 22.54 -15.74
N GLY A 50 3.64 22.75 -16.97
CA GLY A 50 2.21 22.75 -17.29
C GLY A 50 1.60 21.35 -17.43
N SER A 51 2.41 20.36 -17.80
CA SER A 51 1.98 18.96 -17.95
C SER A 51 3.13 17.99 -17.77
N MET A 52 2.82 16.75 -17.43
CA MET A 52 3.79 15.66 -17.28
C MET A 52 3.17 14.30 -17.64
N LEU A 53 4.00 13.30 -17.90
CA LEU A 53 3.56 11.93 -18.13
C LEU A 53 3.26 11.24 -16.79
N ASP A 54 2.33 10.28 -16.78
CA ASP A 54 1.96 9.54 -15.55
C ASP A 54 3.15 8.83 -14.89
N ALA A 55 4.10 8.35 -15.71
CA ALA A 55 5.31 7.72 -15.24
C ALA A 55 6.24 8.67 -14.44
N GLU A 56 6.11 9.98 -14.63
CA GLU A 56 6.93 11.03 -14.01
C GLU A 56 6.34 11.55 -12.68
N ILE A 57 5.08 11.19 -12.38
CA ILE A 57 4.38 11.67 -11.17
C ILE A 57 5.06 11.15 -9.90
N LEU A 58 5.19 9.82 -9.73
CA LEU A 58 5.82 9.25 -8.53
C LEU A 58 7.30 9.67 -8.37
N PRO A 59 8.14 9.64 -9.43
CA PRO A 59 9.52 10.14 -9.37
C PRO A 59 9.67 11.62 -9.00
N THR A 60 8.58 12.40 -8.91
CA THR A 60 8.61 13.77 -8.41
C THR A 60 8.66 13.85 -6.89
N PHE A 61 8.23 12.81 -6.19
CA PHE A 61 8.18 12.76 -4.71
C PHE A 61 9.07 11.68 -4.12
N PHE A 62 9.32 10.61 -4.87
CA PHE A 62 10.01 9.41 -4.43
C PHE A 62 11.28 9.18 -5.26
N ASP A 63 12.29 8.57 -4.66
CA ASP A 63 13.42 8.07 -5.44
C ASP A 63 13.03 6.84 -6.31
N GLU A 64 13.97 6.35 -7.11
CA GLU A 64 13.74 5.25 -8.04
C GLU A 64 13.39 3.93 -7.33
N GLU A 65 14.08 3.62 -6.22
CA GLU A 65 13.86 2.40 -5.45
C GLU A 65 12.50 2.43 -4.73
N ALA A 66 12.16 3.55 -4.09
CA ALA A 66 10.85 3.80 -3.50
C ALA A 66 9.73 3.69 -4.54
N THR A 67 9.92 4.30 -5.72
CA THR A 67 8.94 4.21 -6.82
C THR A 67 8.74 2.76 -7.27
N THR A 68 9.82 1.99 -7.33
CA THR A 68 9.76 0.56 -7.69
C THR A 68 8.96 -0.24 -6.67
N ILE A 69 9.15 0.01 -5.37
CA ILE A 69 8.35 -0.65 -4.31
C ILE A 69 6.88 -0.24 -4.40
N LEU A 70 6.59 1.06 -4.53
CA LEU A 70 5.24 1.60 -4.59
C LEU A 70 4.44 1.03 -5.78
N ARG A 71 5.10 0.79 -6.93
CA ARG A 71 4.45 0.17 -8.10
C ARG A 71 4.06 -1.30 -7.89
N ARG A 72 4.64 -1.97 -6.89
CA ARG A 72 4.33 -3.36 -6.52
C ARG A 72 3.18 -3.44 -5.52
N MET A 73 2.61 -2.30 -5.10
CA MET A 73 1.50 -2.27 -4.16
C MET A 73 0.29 -3.01 -4.76
N PRO A 74 -0.37 -3.86 -3.97
CA PRO A 74 -1.41 -4.76 -4.48
C PRO A 74 -2.70 -4.04 -4.88
N ASN A 75 -2.90 -2.81 -4.39
CA ASN A 75 -3.95 -1.89 -4.82
C ASN A 75 -3.65 -0.46 -4.35
N GLY A 76 -4.51 0.48 -4.74
CA GLY A 76 -4.40 1.88 -4.35
C GLY A 76 -4.52 2.14 -2.84
N PHE A 77 -5.32 1.37 -2.09
CA PHE A 77 -5.44 1.56 -0.64
C PHE A 77 -4.08 1.35 0.05
N TRP A 78 -3.41 0.24 -0.24
CA TRP A 78 -2.09 -0.06 0.34
C TRP A 78 -1.00 0.90 -0.12
N LEU A 79 -1.06 1.37 -1.38
CA LEU A 79 -0.20 2.44 -1.88
C LEU A 79 -0.34 3.70 -1.03
N TRP A 80 -1.56 4.23 -0.91
CA TRP A 80 -1.79 5.49 -0.21
C TRP A 80 -1.55 5.38 1.28
N TRP A 81 -1.84 4.24 1.90
CA TRP A 81 -1.48 4.02 3.29
C TRP A 81 0.05 4.00 3.49
N THR A 82 0.78 3.33 2.60
CA THR A 82 2.24 3.31 2.66
C THR A 82 2.81 4.72 2.48
N ILE A 83 2.29 5.50 1.52
CA ILE A 83 2.70 6.90 1.35
C ILE A 83 2.40 7.73 2.60
N GLU A 84 1.19 7.63 3.17
CA GLU A 84 0.82 8.35 4.39
C GLU A 84 1.80 8.06 5.54
N GLN A 85 2.16 6.79 5.74
CA GLN A 85 3.11 6.40 6.77
C GLN A 85 4.56 6.83 6.44
N ALA A 86 4.98 6.72 5.18
CA ALA A 86 6.34 7.07 4.77
C ALA A 86 6.62 8.58 4.92
N VAL A 87 5.60 9.40 4.61
CA VAL A 87 5.68 10.86 4.72
C VAL A 87 5.88 11.32 6.17
N LEU A 88 5.38 10.57 7.16
CA LEU A 88 5.62 10.87 8.58
C LEU A 88 7.09 10.71 9.00
N HIS A 89 7.87 9.96 8.22
CA HIS A 89 9.30 9.72 8.45
C HIS A 89 10.19 10.42 7.41
N ALA A 90 9.60 11.23 6.53
CA ALA A 90 10.31 11.95 5.49
C ALA A 90 10.99 13.20 6.07
N ASP A 91 12.21 13.46 5.61
CA ASP A 91 12.93 14.69 5.91
C ASP A 91 12.58 15.73 4.84
N GLY A 92 12.03 16.87 5.27
CA GLY A 92 11.16 17.76 4.48
C GLY A 92 11.70 18.30 3.14
N ASP A 93 13.02 18.23 2.94
CA ASP A 93 13.69 18.82 1.78
C ASP A 93 14.15 17.79 0.73
N LYS A 94 13.92 16.50 0.95
CA LYS A 94 14.41 15.42 0.07
C LYS A 94 13.29 14.58 -0.51
N LEU A 95 13.59 13.89 -1.62
CA LEU A 95 12.75 12.81 -2.12
C LEU A 95 12.63 11.73 -1.05
N ILE A 96 11.44 11.15 -0.94
CA ILE A 96 11.17 10.04 -0.02
C ILE A 96 11.83 8.80 -0.59
N GLY A 97 12.78 8.24 0.16
CA GLY A 97 13.59 7.15 -0.31
C GLY A 97 13.08 5.77 0.07
N ARG A 98 13.80 4.75 -0.41
CA ARG A 98 13.50 3.33 -0.13
C ARG A 98 13.28 3.08 1.36
N ASP A 99 14.16 3.56 2.22
CA ASP A 99 14.12 3.26 3.66
C ASP A 99 12.85 3.79 4.33
N GLN A 100 12.34 4.95 3.91
CA GLN A 100 11.06 5.47 4.42
C GLN A 100 9.88 4.60 3.96
N ILE A 101 9.89 4.11 2.72
CA ILE A 101 8.86 3.19 2.22
C ILE A 101 8.92 1.85 2.95
N VAL A 102 10.11 1.28 3.12
CA VAL A 102 10.30 0.02 3.87
C VAL A 102 9.82 0.21 5.31
N SER A 103 10.25 1.27 5.99
CA SER A 103 9.80 1.56 7.36
C SER A 103 8.28 1.71 7.44
N ALA A 104 7.65 2.35 6.47
CA ALA A 104 6.20 2.48 6.39
C ALA A 104 5.49 1.12 6.28
N VAL A 105 5.97 0.24 5.39
CA VAL A 105 5.44 -1.12 5.25
C VAL A 105 5.62 -1.91 6.54
N HIS A 106 6.77 -1.80 7.21
CA HIS A 106 7.01 -2.44 8.50
C HIS A 106 6.07 -1.91 9.59
N THR A 107 5.81 -0.60 9.65
CA THR A 107 4.84 -0.01 10.58
C THR A 107 3.45 -0.61 10.39
N ILE A 108 2.98 -0.65 9.13
CA ILE A 108 1.68 -1.26 8.78
C ILE A 108 1.65 -2.73 9.19
N ARG A 109 2.69 -3.50 8.82
CA ARG A 109 2.82 -4.92 9.16
C ARG A 109 2.79 -5.13 10.68
N ASN A 110 3.50 -4.31 11.44
CA ASN A 110 3.59 -4.42 12.89
C ASN A 110 2.25 -4.11 13.58
N GLN A 111 1.45 -3.19 13.05
CA GLN A 111 0.10 -2.94 13.56
C GLN A 111 -0.79 -4.20 13.50
N TYR A 112 -0.59 -5.05 12.49
CA TYR A 112 -1.34 -6.29 12.33
C TYR A 112 -0.68 -7.52 12.94
N CYS A 113 0.65 -7.53 13.11
CA CYS A 113 1.37 -8.69 13.64
C CYS A 113 1.01 -9.03 15.09
N HIS A 114 0.56 -8.04 15.87
CA HIS A 114 0.06 -8.26 17.24
C HIS A 114 -1.29 -8.98 17.28
N LYS A 115 -2.06 -8.92 16.18
CA LYS A 115 -3.39 -9.56 16.08
C LYS A 115 -3.35 -10.87 15.29
N TYR A 116 -2.45 -10.97 14.31
CA TYR A 116 -2.39 -12.07 13.37
C TYR A 116 -0.97 -12.57 13.16
N ASN A 117 -0.77 -13.89 13.12
CA ASN A 117 0.49 -14.47 12.68
C ASN A 117 0.65 -14.28 11.18
N LEU A 118 1.35 -13.22 10.75
CA LEU A 118 1.56 -12.88 9.33
C LEU A 118 2.49 -13.85 8.59
N ARG A 119 3.00 -14.90 9.26
CA ARG A 119 3.74 -15.99 8.61
C ARG A 119 2.83 -17.13 8.14
N GLU A 120 1.60 -17.21 8.64
CA GLU A 120 0.62 -18.17 8.16
C GLU A 120 0.03 -17.68 6.82
N THR A 121 0.02 -18.54 5.81
CA THR A 121 -0.61 -18.30 4.50
C THR A 121 -1.99 -18.95 4.45
N LEU A 122 -2.81 -18.63 3.45
CA LEU A 122 -4.09 -19.31 3.24
C LEU A 122 -4.00 -20.85 3.23
N ALA A 123 -2.90 -21.37 2.70
CA ALA A 123 -2.62 -22.81 2.63
C ALA A 123 -2.33 -23.44 4.00
N THR A 124 -1.80 -22.67 4.96
CA THR A 124 -1.36 -23.19 6.27
C THR A 124 -2.30 -22.80 7.42
N ILE A 125 -3.29 -21.95 7.19
CA ILE A 125 -4.29 -21.62 8.23
C ILE A 125 -5.05 -22.90 8.60
N THR A 126 -4.77 -23.41 9.79
CA THR A 126 -5.45 -24.55 10.39
C THR A 126 -6.52 -24.09 11.39
N PRO A 127 -7.60 -24.87 11.57
CA PRO A 127 -8.55 -24.64 12.65
C PRO A 127 -7.83 -24.57 14.00
N SER A 128 -8.29 -23.71 14.90
CA SER A 128 -7.72 -23.64 16.24
C SER A 128 -8.05 -24.93 16.99
N ALA A 129 -7.02 -25.69 17.41
CA ALA A 129 -7.19 -26.95 18.15
C ALA A 129 -7.88 -26.74 19.51
N ASP A 130 -7.83 -25.53 20.06
CA ASP A 130 -8.46 -25.12 21.32
C ASP A 130 -9.91 -24.62 21.15
N GLY A 131 -10.51 -24.81 19.96
CA GLY A 131 -11.92 -24.51 19.70
C GLY A 131 -12.27 -23.03 19.56
N LYS A 132 -11.29 -22.11 19.61
CA LYS A 132 -11.55 -20.66 19.65
C LYS A 132 -11.89 -20.02 18.30
N ALA A 133 -11.51 -20.63 17.17
CA ALA A 133 -11.86 -20.15 15.83
C ALA A 133 -11.70 -21.24 14.77
N SER A 134 -12.67 -21.37 13.86
CA SER A 134 -12.54 -22.22 12.67
C SER A 134 -11.58 -21.59 11.65
N ARG A 135 -11.12 -22.38 10.68
CA ARG A 135 -10.27 -21.89 9.58
C ARG A 135 -10.97 -20.77 8.80
N GLU A 136 -12.25 -20.95 8.50
CA GLU A 136 -13.10 -20.01 7.77
C GLU A 136 -13.24 -18.70 8.53
N SER A 137 -13.41 -18.76 9.86
CA SER A 137 -13.45 -17.56 10.70
C SER A 137 -12.12 -16.78 10.65
N LYS A 138 -10.97 -17.47 10.71
CA LYS A 138 -9.65 -16.83 10.58
C LYS A 138 -9.46 -16.18 9.20
N ILE A 139 -9.86 -16.88 8.13
CA ILE A 139 -9.80 -16.35 6.76
C ILE A 139 -10.69 -15.11 6.64
N ALA A 140 -11.93 -15.18 7.13
CA ALA A 140 -12.86 -14.06 7.12
C ALA A 140 -12.29 -12.86 7.89
N SER A 141 -11.74 -13.06 9.09
CA SER A 141 -11.09 -11.98 9.85
C SER A 141 -9.91 -11.36 9.10
N ARG A 142 -9.03 -12.17 8.49
CA ARG A 142 -7.89 -11.67 7.72
C ARG A 142 -8.31 -10.94 6.44
N ALA A 143 -9.35 -11.43 5.75
CA ALA A 143 -9.90 -10.77 4.58
C ALA A 143 -10.55 -9.42 4.95
N VAL A 144 -11.31 -9.37 6.05
CA VAL A 144 -11.90 -8.12 6.57
C VAL A 144 -10.82 -7.08 6.87
N GLU A 145 -9.67 -7.50 7.41
CA GLU A 145 -8.53 -6.63 7.70
C GLU A 145 -7.63 -6.34 6.48
N GLY A 146 -7.92 -6.93 5.31
CA GLY A 146 -7.14 -6.76 4.07
C GLY A 146 -5.78 -7.48 4.04
N LEU A 147 -5.52 -8.37 5.00
CA LEU A 147 -4.32 -9.21 5.03
C LEU A 147 -4.37 -10.33 3.99
N VAL A 148 -5.58 -10.73 3.65
CA VAL A 148 -5.91 -11.57 2.49
C VAL A 148 -6.68 -10.68 1.52
N LEU A 149 -6.36 -10.78 0.25
CA LEU A 149 -6.96 -10.00 -0.81
C LEU A 149 -7.88 -10.88 -1.67
N VAL A 150 -8.91 -10.28 -2.25
CA VAL A 150 -9.80 -10.92 -3.22
C VAL A 150 -9.32 -10.56 -4.62
N ASN A 151 -8.85 -11.54 -5.38
CA ASN A 151 -8.54 -11.39 -6.79
C ASN A 151 -9.84 -11.48 -7.61
N THR A 152 -10.29 -10.34 -8.11
CA THR A 152 -11.49 -10.24 -8.95
C THR A 152 -11.10 -10.35 -10.41
N LYS A 153 -11.48 -11.45 -11.07
CA LYS A 153 -11.27 -11.59 -12.51
C LYS A 153 -12.53 -11.18 -13.25
N PRO A 154 -12.42 -10.35 -14.31
CA PRO A 154 -13.55 -10.12 -15.19
C PRO A 154 -13.94 -11.48 -15.79
N PHE A 155 -15.17 -11.94 -15.52
CA PHE A 155 -15.76 -13.19 -16.03
C PHE A 155 -15.44 -14.52 -15.30
N GLU A 156 -14.74 -14.52 -14.16
CA GLU A 156 -14.54 -15.74 -13.33
C GLU A 156 -15.03 -15.55 -11.89
N PHE A 157 -14.95 -16.61 -11.07
CA PHE A 157 -15.24 -16.56 -9.65
C PHE A 157 -14.18 -15.75 -8.88
N ASP A 158 -14.58 -15.09 -7.80
CA ASP A 158 -13.67 -14.41 -6.88
C ASP A 158 -12.76 -15.41 -6.17
N GLU A 159 -11.45 -15.14 -6.17
CA GLU A 159 -10.43 -15.95 -5.50
C GLU A 159 -9.81 -15.20 -4.33
N LEU A 160 -9.59 -15.87 -3.19
CA LEU A 160 -8.81 -15.29 -2.09
C LEU A 160 -7.33 -15.60 -2.29
N VAL A 161 -6.50 -14.57 -2.18
CA VAL A 161 -5.04 -14.65 -2.32
C VAL A 161 -4.36 -13.96 -1.13
N ASP A 162 -3.17 -14.44 -0.76
CA ASP A 162 -2.36 -13.80 0.27
C ASP A 162 -1.91 -12.39 -0.20
N ASN A 163 -1.88 -11.40 0.69
CA ASN A 163 -1.36 -10.07 0.35
C ASN A 163 0.17 -10.19 0.11
N PRO A 164 0.65 -10.02 -1.14
CA PRO A 164 2.02 -10.35 -1.50
C PRO A 164 3.07 -9.54 -0.72
N LEU A 165 2.73 -8.30 -0.30
CA LEU A 165 3.65 -7.46 0.47
C LEU A 165 3.97 -8.04 1.85
N PHE A 166 3.05 -8.76 2.48
CA PHE A 166 3.30 -9.35 3.80
C PHE A 166 4.12 -10.65 3.73
N PHE A 167 4.40 -11.16 2.54
CA PHE A 167 5.22 -12.35 2.33
C PHE A 167 6.50 -12.07 1.54
N ASP A 168 6.71 -10.84 1.08
CA ASP A 168 7.95 -10.44 0.42
C ASP A 168 9.13 -10.46 1.40
N PRO A 169 10.23 -11.19 1.09
CA PRO A 169 11.43 -11.26 1.92
C PRO A 169 12.02 -9.91 2.34
N GLU A 170 11.83 -8.86 1.53
CA GLU A 170 12.26 -7.50 1.83
C GLU A 170 11.58 -6.93 3.09
N PHE A 171 10.35 -7.37 3.38
CA PHE A 171 9.53 -6.89 4.50
C PHE A 171 9.32 -7.93 5.63
N LEU A 172 10.11 -9.02 5.62
CA LEU A 172 10.04 -10.09 6.63
C LEU A 172 11.02 -9.92 7.80
N LYS A 173 11.97 -8.98 7.70
CA LYS A 173 13.09 -8.83 8.64
C LYS A 173 12.77 -7.97 9.86
#